data_AF-A0A5N6UKW1-F1
#
_entry.id   AF-A0A5N6UKW1-F1
#
_cell.length_a   1.000
_cell.length_b   1.000
_cell.length_c   1.000
_cell.angle_alpha   90.00
_cell.angle_beta   90.00
_cell.angle_gamma   90.00
#
_symmetry.space_group_name_H-M   'P 1'
#
loop_
_entity.id
_entity.type
_entity.pdbx_description
1 polymer ?
#
loop_
_entity_poly.entity_id
_entity_poly.type
_entity_poly.pdbx_seq_one_letter_code
_entity_poly.pdbx_strand_id
1 'polypeptide(L)'
;MAARLLSSISLTDAILLVSSVWIAIHLVLTAYNVYLHPLRRYPGPKLAAASQLLNVYHVLRGDNCKWTAELHGKYGTVVRVGPNELSYISPSANQTIFGGRPKEDKVFEKNPVAYLQGK
;
A
#
# COMPACT_ATOMS: atom_id res chain seq x y z
N MET A 1 -38.85 24.23 8.81
CA MET A 1 -37.70 24.44 9.70
C MET A 1 -36.40 23.93 9.10
N ALA A 2 -36.34 22.68 8.60
CA ALA A 2 -35.16 22.11 7.91
C ALA A 2 -34.68 22.92 6.68
N ALA A 3 -35.60 23.46 5.87
CA ALA A 3 -35.26 24.25 4.68
C ALA A 3 -34.53 25.58 4.98
N ARG A 4 -34.67 26.14 6.19
CA ARG A 4 -33.97 27.37 6.60
C ARG A 4 -32.55 27.14 7.12
N LEU A 5 -32.26 25.92 7.57
CA LEU A 5 -30.93 25.52 8.05
C LEU A 5 -29.98 25.20 6.89
N LEU A 6 -30.50 24.72 5.76
CA LEU A 6 -29.72 24.46 4.56
C LEU A 6 -29.40 25.74 3.78
N SER A 7 -30.26 26.76 3.86
CA SER A 7 -30.03 28.06 3.22
C SER A 7 -29.03 28.97 3.95
N SER A 8 -28.60 28.59 5.16
CA SER A 8 -27.64 29.37 5.97
C SER A 8 -26.21 28.82 5.93
N ILE A 9 -25.97 27.69 5.28
CA ILE A 9 -24.63 27.10 5.15
C ILE A 9 -23.94 27.78 3.97
N SER A 10 -22.96 28.63 4.27
CA SER A 10 -22.09 29.20 3.23
C SER A 10 -21.27 28.08 2.58
N LEU A 11 -20.89 28.25 1.32
CA LEU A 11 -19.98 27.33 0.61
C LEU A 11 -18.68 27.09 1.39
N THR A 12 -18.20 28.11 2.13
CA THR A 12 -17.04 28.01 3.01
C THR A 12 -17.25 27.00 4.13
N ASP A 13 -18.43 27.01 4.75
CA ASP A 13 -18.75 26.15 5.89
C ASP A 13 -18.89 24.70 5.42
N ALA A 14 -19.46 24.49 4.24
CA ALA A 14 -19.53 23.17 3.61
C ALA A 14 -18.13 22.62 3.30
N ILE A 15 -17.22 23.44 2.73
CA ILE A 15 -15.84 23.03 2.43
C ILE A 15 -15.10 22.68 3.73
N LEU A 16 -15.17 23.52 4.75
CA LEU A 16 -14.51 23.29 6.03
C LEU A 16 -15.03 22.01 6.69
N LEU A 17 -16.34 21.78 6.66
CA LEU A 17 -16.94 20.56 7.21
C LEU A 17 -16.44 19.32 6.46
N VAL A 18 -16.46 19.32 5.13
CA VAL A 18 -15.97 18.20 4.32
C VAL A 18 -14.48 17.94 4.57
N SER A 19 -13.64 18.98 4.58
CA SER A 19 -12.22 18.86 4.89
C SER A 19 -11.99 18.31 6.30
N SER A 20 -12.73 18.79 7.30
CA SER A 20 -12.60 18.31 8.67
C SER A 20 -12.97 16.83 8.82
N VAL A 21 -14.06 16.39 8.18
CA VAL A 21 -14.48 14.98 8.16
C VAL A 21 -13.45 14.12 7.45
N TRP A 22 -12.93 14.59 6.30
CA TRP A 22 -11.90 13.88 5.55
C TRP A 22 -10.63 13.69 6.38
N ILE A 23 -10.15 14.74 7.06
CA ILE A 23 -8.98 14.68 7.95
C ILE A 23 -9.24 13.72 9.12
N ALA A 24 -10.42 13.80 9.75
CA ALA A 24 -10.78 12.94 10.88
C ALA A 24 -10.78 11.46 10.48
N ILE A 25 -11.35 11.11 9.31
CA ILE A 25 -11.34 9.74 8.79
C ILE A 25 -9.90 9.23 8.60
N HIS A 26 -9.03 10.04 7.98
CA HIS A 26 -7.64 9.63 7.74
C HIS A 26 -6.85 9.47 9.04
N LEU A 27 -7.07 10.35 10.02
CA LEU A 27 -6.43 10.26 11.32
C LEU A 27 -6.85 9.00 12.09
N VAL A 28 -8.14 8.65 12.05
CA VAL A 28 -8.67 7.41 12.64
C VAL A 28 -8.10 6.19 11.92
N LEU A 29 -8.07 6.18 10.59
CA LEU A 29 -7.49 5.08 9.81
C LEU A 29 -6.00 4.90 10.07
N THR A 30 -5.23 5.98 10.15
CA THR A 30 -3.80 5.93 10.49
C THR A 30 -3.60 5.35 11.89
N ALA A 31 -4.36 5.80 12.88
CA ALA A 31 -4.28 5.25 14.24
C ALA A 31 -4.64 3.76 14.25
N TYR A 32 -5.71 3.35 13.56
CA TYR A 32 -6.08 1.95 13.42
C TYR A 32 -4.96 1.12 12.76
N ASN A 33 -4.41 1.59 11.64
CA ASN A 33 -3.38 0.89 10.88
C ASN A 33 -2.09 0.67 11.67
N VAL A 34 -1.74 1.61 12.54
CA VAL A 34 -0.54 1.53 13.38
C VAL A 34 -0.77 0.68 14.63
N TYR A 35 -1.89 0.85 15.33
CA TYR A 35 -2.07 0.28 16.66
C TYR A 35 -2.95 -0.97 16.70
N LEU A 36 -4.00 -1.06 15.89
CA LEU A 36 -5.02 -2.12 15.97
C LEU A 36 -4.97 -3.10 14.80
N HIS A 37 -4.26 -2.76 13.73
CA HIS A 37 -4.19 -3.58 12.52
C HIS A 37 -3.58 -4.98 12.78
N PRO A 38 -4.11 -6.05 12.17
CA PRO A 38 -3.58 -7.41 12.34
C PRO A 38 -2.10 -7.53 11.89
N LEU A 39 -1.65 -6.68 10.98
CA LEU A 39 -0.26 -6.60 10.51
C LEU A 39 0.67 -5.76 11.40
N ARG A 40 0.19 -5.22 12.53
CA ARG A 40 1.02 -4.44 13.47
C ARG A 40 2.20 -5.22 14.06
N ARG A 41 2.10 -6.56 14.06
CA ARG A 41 3.13 -7.46 14.57
C ARG A 41 4.39 -7.49 13.70
N TYR A 42 4.29 -7.05 12.45
CA TYR A 42 5.41 -7.06 11.52
C TYR A 42 6.20 -5.76 11.64
N PRO A 43 7.54 -5.83 11.67
CA PRO A 43 8.38 -4.66 11.82
C PRO A 43 8.37 -3.81 10.53
N GLY A 44 8.59 -2.51 10.66
CA GLY A 44 8.69 -1.59 9.53
C GLY A 44 8.57 -0.12 9.92
N PRO A 45 8.78 0.82 8.98
CA PRO A 45 8.60 2.24 9.23
C PRO A 45 7.16 2.56 9.64
N LYS A 46 6.96 3.31 10.73
CA LYS A 46 5.60 3.71 11.18
C LYS A 46 4.85 4.51 10.12
N LEU A 47 5.57 5.30 9.31
CA LEU A 47 4.98 6.07 8.21
C LEU A 47 4.44 5.16 7.09
N ALA A 48 5.14 4.06 6.80
CA ALA A 48 4.67 3.02 5.87
C ALA A 48 3.48 2.24 6.46
N ALA A 49 3.49 1.98 7.76
CA ALA A 49 2.34 1.37 8.44
C ALA A 49 1.11 2.30 8.46
N ALA A 50 1.32 3.62 8.55
CA ALA A 50 0.27 4.62 8.60
C ALA A 50 -0.41 4.84 7.24
N SER A 51 0.36 4.91 6.14
CA SER A 51 -0.12 5.27 4.81
C SER A 51 0.75 4.70 3.68
N GLN A 52 0.19 4.56 2.48
CA GLN A 52 0.96 4.16 1.29
C GLN A 52 1.85 5.28 0.72
N LEU A 53 1.73 6.51 1.23
CA LEU A 53 2.37 7.68 0.65
C LEU A 53 3.90 7.56 0.62
N LEU A 54 4.50 6.93 1.64
CA LEU A 54 5.94 6.73 1.69
C LEU A 54 6.42 5.79 0.58
N ASN A 55 5.69 4.70 0.32
CA ASN A 55 6.01 3.79 -0.76
C ASN A 55 5.89 4.49 -2.13
N VAL A 56 4.80 5.24 -2.33
CA VAL A 56 4.58 6.04 -3.55
C VAL A 56 5.69 7.05 -3.76
N TYR A 57 6.15 7.73 -2.71
CA TYR A 57 7.29 8.64 -2.78
C TYR A 57 8.55 7.95 -3.33
N HIS A 58 8.89 6.76 -2.81
CA HIS A 58 10.05 6.00 -3.27
C HIS A 58 9.88 5.41 -4.68
N VAL A 59 8.64 5.10 -5.08
CA VAL A 59 8.33 4.70 -6.47
C VAL A 59 8.54 5.87 -7.42
N LEU A 60 8.03 7.06 -7.08
CA LEU A 60 8.18 8.27 -7.89
C LEU A 60 9.64 8.74 -7.97
N ARG A 61 10.40 8.54 -6.90
CA ARG A 61 11.85 8.82 -6.87
C ARG A 61 12.67 7.77 -7.64
N GLY A 62 12.09 6.60 -7.94
CA GLY A 62 12.77 5.49 -8.60
C GLY A 62 13.76 4.74 -7.72
N ASP A 63 13.72 4.92 -6.40
CA ASP A 63 14.63 4.27 -5.44
C ASP A 63 13.94 3.18 -4.59
N ASN A 64 12.69 2.83 -4.92
CA ASN A 64 11.88 1.84 -4.18
C ASN A 64 12.58 0.50 -3.93
N CYS A 65 13.29 -0.04 -4.92
CA CYS A 65 14.02 -1.31 -4.77
C CYS A 65 15.15 -1.19 -3.74
N LYS A 66 15.89 -0.07 -3.76
CA LYS A 66 16.99 0.18 -2.81
C LYS A 66 16.44 0.38 -1.41
N TRP A 67 15.40 1.20 -1.29
CA TRP A 67 14.71 1.44 -0.03
C TRP A 67 14.18 0.14 0.58
N THR A 68 13.52 -0.70 -0.20
CA THR A 68 13.01 -1.99 0.26
C THR A 68 14.14 -2.92 0.70
N ALA A 69 15.28 -2.94 -0.01
CA ALA A 69 16.46 -3.70 0.41
C ALA A 69 17.05 -3.19 1.74
N GLU A 70 17.17 -1.87 1.91
CA GLU A 70 17.63 -1.26 3.17
C GLU A 70 16.69 -1.60 4.34
N LEU A 71 15.38 -1.56 4.10
CA LEU A 71 14.38 -1.96 5.08
C LEU A 71 14.56 -3.41 5.52
N HIS A 72 14.79 -4.33 4.58
CA HIS A 72 15.07 -5.72 4.90
C HIS A 72 16.39 -5.91 5.67
N GLY A 73 17.41 -5.11 5.35
CA GLY A 73 18.65 -5.07 6.13
C GLY A 73 18.45 -4.62 7.58
N LYS A 74 17.49 -3.71 7.83
CA LYS A 74 17.22 -3.15 9.16
C LYS A 74 16.24 -3.97 9.99
N TYR A 75 15.15 -4.45 9.39
CA TYR A 75 14.02 -5.05 10.08
C TYR A 75 13.94 -6.58 9.91
N GLY A 76 14.69 -7.16 8.98
CA GLY A 76 14.79 -8.60 8.75
C GLY A 76 14.04 -9.08 7.51
N THR A 77 13.70 -10.36 7.50
CA THR A 77 13.21 -11.06 6.29
C THR A 77 11.78 -10.69 5.87
N VAL A 78 11.00 -10.13 6.78
CA VAL A 78 9.62 -9.68 6.54
C VAL A 78 9.46 -8.26 7.05
N VAL A 79 9.05 -7.35 6.16
CA VAL A 79 8.91 -5.93 6.51
C VAL A 79 7.59 -5.38 6.01
N ARG A 80 6.96 -4.55 6.84
CA ARG A 80 5.77 -3.78 6.46
C ARG A 80 6.15 -2.54 5.65
N VAL A 81 5.83 -2.58 4.36
CA VAL A 81 6.09 -1.49 3.39
C VAL A 81 4.86 -0.63 3.11
N GLY A 82 3.68 -1.08 3.54
CA GLY A 82 2.43 -0.34 3.47
C GLY A 82 1.43 -0.73 4.56
N PRO A 83 0.29 -0.04 4.68
CA PRO A 83 -0.74 -0.39 5.68
C PRO A 83 -1.25 -1.82 5.50
N ASN A 84 -1.42 -2.26 4.25
CA ASN A 84 -1.91 -3.58 3.87
C ASN A 84 -0.87 -4.40 3.08
N GLU A 85 0.41 -4.05 3.18
CA GLU A 85 1.45 -4.60 2.31
C GLU A 85 2.69 -5.02 3.11
N LEU A 86 3.14 -6.25 2.86
CA LEU A 86 4.34 -6.84 3.43
C LEU A 86 5.28 -7.27 2.32
N SER A 87 6.56 -6.94 2.48
CA SER A 87 7.65 -7.41 1.64
C SER A 87 8.32 -8.61 2.30
N TYR A 88 8.70 -9.60 1.48
CA TYR A 88 9.34 -10.85 1.92
C TYR A 88 10.59 -11.11 1.08
N ILE A 89 11.66 -11.57 1.72
CA ILE A 89 12.90 -12.01 1.04
C ILE A 89 13.27 -13.47 1.31
N SER A 90 12.44 -14.21 2.05
CA SER A 90 12.72 -15.61 2.37
C SER A 90 12.42 -16.54 1.19
N PRO A 91 13.27 -17.55 0.90
CA PRO A 91 13.03 -18.53 -0.16
C PRO A 91 11.72 -19.31 -0.01
N SER A 92 11.33 -19.64 1.23
CA SER A 92 10.08 -20.34 1.54
C SER A 92 8.86 -19.50 1.14
N ALA A 93 8.83 -18.21 1.49
CA ALA A 93 7.75 -17.32 1.07
C ALA A 93 7.64 -17.21 -0.45
N ASN A 94 8.76 -17.20 -1.17
CA ASN A 94 8.75 -17.19 -2.63
C ASN A 94 8.03 -18.44 -3.19
N GLN A 95 8.32 -19.61 -2.63
CA GLN A 95 7.64 -20.85 -3.03
C GLN A 95 6.16 -20.87 -2.62
N THR A 96 5.80 -20.33 -1.45
CA THR A 96 4.40 -20.23 -1.03
C THR A 96 3.59 -19.26 -1.90
N ILE A 97 4.17 -18.11 -2.25
CA ILE A 97 3.50 -17.06 -3.02
C ILE A 97 3.42 -17.43 -4.51
N PHE A 98 4.53 -17.93 -5.09
CA PHE A 98 4.65 -18.14 -6.53
C PHE A 98 4.72 -19.61 -6.96
N GLY A 99 4.97 -20.54 -6.04
CA GLY A 99 5.15 -21.97 -6.35
C GLY A 99 3.84 -22.73 -6.54
N GLY A 100 2.71 -22.21 -6.06
CA GLY A 100 1.38 -22.79 -6.24
C GLY A 100 0.71 -22.38 -7.54
N ARG A 101 1.37 -22.52 -8.70
CA ARG A 101 0.68 -22.30 -9.98
C ARG A 101 -0.41 -23.36 -10.16
N PRO A 102 -1.68 -22.99 -10.41
CA PRO A 102 -2.67 -23.94 -10.88
C PRO A 102 -2.12 -24.66 -12.11
N LYS A 103 -2.18 -26.00 -12.12
CA LYS A 103 -2.03 -26.77 -13.34
C LYS A 103 -3.29 -26.53 -14.19
N GLU A 104 -3.41 -25.34 -14.76
CA GLU A 104 -4.44 -25.05 -15.76
C GLU A 104 -3.77 -25.03 -17.13
N ASP A 105 -4.40 -25.72 -18.08
CA ASP A 105 -3.95 -26.06 -19.44
C ASP A 105 -3.77 -24.85 -20.38
N LYS A 106 -3.63 -23.65 -19.82
CA LYS A 106 -3.34 -22.40 -20.52
C LYS A 106 -2.12 -21.76 -19.89
N VAL A 107 -0.99 -22.46 -19.98
CA VAL A 107 0.31 -21.76 -19.90
C VAL A 107 0.23 -20.68 -20.98
N PHE A 108 0.20 -19.41 -20.58
CA PHE A 108 0.22 -18.29 -21.53
C PHE A 108 1.37 -18.53 -22.49
N GLU A 109 1.05 -18.85 -23.75
CA GLU A 109 2.06 -19.07 -24.77
C GLU A 109 2.89 -17.79 -24.86
N LYS A 110 4.21 -17.93 -24.73
CA LYS A 110 5.10 -16.78 -24.93
C LYS A 110 4.85 -16.25 -26.33
N ASN A 111 4.54 -14.95 -26.45
CA ASN A 111 4.31 -14.35 -27.76
C ASN A 111 5.53 -14.60 -28.68
N PRO A 112 5.39 -15.40 -29.75
CA PRO A 112 6.53 -15.79 -30.57
C PRO A 112 7.22 -14.60 -31.22
N VAL A 113 6.49 -13.52 -31.53
CA VAL A 113 7.06 -12.32 -32.14
C VAL A 113 8.06 -11.64 -31.21
N ALA A 114 7.77 -11.58 -29.91
CA ALA A 114 8.64 -10.92 -28.94
C ALA A 114 9.94 -11.70 -28.63
N TYR A 115 9.96 -13.02 -28.84
CA TYR A 115 11.08 -13.89 -28.46
C TYR A 115 11.85 -14.49 -29.64
N LEU A 116 11.22 -14.65 -30.81
CA LEU A 116 11.86 -15.20 -32.01
C LEU A 116 12.51 -14.12 -32.88
N GLN A 117 12.13 -12.85 -32.70
CA GLN A 117 12.83 -11.72 -33.33
C GLN A 117 14.05 -11.36 -32.50
N GLY A 118 15.08 -12.20 -32.58
CA GLY A 118 16.42 -11.82 -32.12
C GLY A 118 16.85 -10.54 -32.85
N LYS A 119 17.07 -9.47 -32.09
CA LYS A 119 17.93 -8.38 -32.54
C LYS A 119 19.38 -8.74 -32.24
#